data_AF-A0A6P2D4P6-F1
#
_entry.id   AF-A0A6P2D4P6-F1
#
_cell.length_a   1.000
_cell.length_b   1.000
_cell.length_c   1.000
_cell.angle_alpha   90.00
_cell.angle_beta   90.00
_cell.angle_gamma   90.00
#
_symmetry.space_group_name_H-M   'P 1'
#
loop_
_entity.id
_entity.type
_entity.pdbx_description
1 polymer ?
#
loop_
_entity_poly.entity_id
_entity_poly.type
_entity_poly.pdbx_seq_one_letter_code
_entity_poly.pdbx_strand_id
1 'polypeptide(L)'
;MLLRCLVPTALAAVVCLSFTPPAAACPGCGPPSGQTLTNEVAQADFILYGTLSNAKPDPKDPGSTKGTTDITIDSVVKEHALVKDKKVFTIPRFVPPDPKPFKYMVFFNVVNGDVDPYRGVVVGTDSKLPEYVKGALAVKQKDVTTRLRYFFDYLESNEIEISGDAYNEFAVATYQEVKELAPKLPFETLMKWLKDPNTRSSRLGLYGMLVGHSGKPEYAKEIRALIDAPESKSSSGLDGLLMGYILLDKKNGYEYLTKLVADKDKEFLIKHSALKTLRFFWEYRPDVLSRKQLLDGMSALLDHPDIADMPIDDLRKWKAWELNDAVLKLADKESHNTLPINRRAILKFALAASWADPKNTAAAAHVEKVRKDQPDRVQQVEDLLKDEMKVAPKPPEPPKK
;
A
#
# COMPACT_ATOMS: atom_id res chain seq x y z
N MET A 1 5.63 -57.51 -27.76
CA MET A 1 6.92 -56.78 -27.72
C MET A 1 7.21 -56.37 -29.16
N LEU A 2 7.30 -55.09 -29.56
CA LEU A 2 7.70 -53.87 -28.87
C LEU A 2 6.92 -52.65 -29.37
N LEU A 3 6.95 -51.62 -28.54
CA LEU A 3 6.14 -50.41 -28.52
C LEU A 3 6.40 -49.40 -29.66
N ARG A 4 5.32 -48.70 -29.99
CA ARG A 4 5.22 -47.44 -30.74
C ARG A 4 5.99 -46.30 -30.06
N CYS A 5 6.68 -45.46 -30.84
CA CYS A 5 7.04 -44.09 -30.45
C CYS A 5 6.47 -43.10 -31.47
N LEU A 6 5.33 -42.48 -31.12
CA LEU A 6 4.82 -41.27 -31.74
C LEU A 6 5.29 -40.08 -30.89
N VAL A 7 5.98 -39.14 -31.52
CA VAL A 7 6.41 -37.87 -30.93
C VAL A 7 5.24 -36.89 -30.96
N PRO A 8 4.87 -36.22 -29.85
CA PRO A 8 3.99 -35.06 -29.91
C PRO A 8 4.82 -33.77 -29.89
N THR A 9 4.73 -32.99 -30.96
CA THR A 9 5.10 -31.56 -31.00
C THR A 9 4.18 -30.78 -30.07
N ALA A 10 4.70 -30.33 -28.93
CA ALA A 10 4.04 -29.37 -28.06
C ALA A 10 4.41 -27.94 -28.49
N LEU A 11 3.44 -27.21 -29.03
CA LEU A 11 3.55 -25.79 -29.33
C LEU A 11 3.30 -25.00 -28.04
N ALA A 12 4.37 -24.55 -27.37
CA ALA A 12 4.26 -23.70 -26.19
C ALA A 12 4.02 -22.25 -26.62
N ALA A 13 2.77 -21.78 -26.50
CA ALA A 13 2.44 -20.37 -26.60
C ALA A 13 2.94 -19.66 -25.33
N VAL A 14 4.04 -18.92 -25.45
CA VAL A 14 4.54 -18.03 -24.40
C VAL A 14 3.61 -16.82 -24.34
N VAL A 15 2.69 -16.81 -23.38
CA VAL A 15 1.95 -15.62 -22.99
C VAL A 15 2.93 -14.70 -22.28
N CYS A 16 3.43 -13.68 -22.99
CA CYS A 16 4.17 -12.57 -22.39
C CYS A 16 3.21 -11.77 -21.49
N LEU A 17 3.10 -12.17 -20.22
CA LEU A 17 2.62 -11.30 -19.16
C LEU A 17 3.64 -10.17 -19.01
N SER A 18 3.39 -9.05 -19.67
CA SER A 18 4.06 -7.78 -19.38
C SER A 18 3.74 -7.39 -17.94
N PHE A 19 4.62 -7.75 -17.01
CA PHE A 19 4.65 -7.22 -15.66
C PHE A 19 5.06 -5.75 -15.76
N THR A 20 4.07 -4.86 -15.82
CA THR A 20 4.30 -3.46 -15.47
C THR A 20 4.81 -3.45 -14.03
N PRO A 21 5.96 -2.83 -13.72
CA PRO A 21 6.38 -2.68 -12.33
C PRO A 21 5.22 -2.03 -11.56
N PRO A 22 4.94 -2.48 -10.32
CA PRO A 22 3.88 -1.88 -9.54
C PRO A 22 4.13 -0.38 -9.49
N ALA A 23 3.19 0.39 -10.04
CA ALA A 23 3.10 1.81 -9.77
C ALA A 23 3.23 1.97 -8.26
N ALA A 24 4.29 2.63 -7.81
CA ALA A 24 4.62 2.66 -6.41
C ALA A 24 3.48 3.40 -5.68
N ALA A 25 2.74 2.64 -4.88
CA ALA A 25 1.57 3.07 -4.12
C ALA A 25 1.86 4.32 -3.29
N CYS A 26 0.83 5.08 -2.96
CA CYS A 26 0.94 6.30 -2.16
C CYS A 26 1.69 6.02 -0.83
N PRO A 27 2.86 6.65 -0.59
CA PRO A 27 3.70 6.33 0.57
C PRO A 27 3.14 6.83 1.90
N GLY A 28 2.19 7.77 1.86
CA GLY A 28 1.42 8.19 3.04
C GLY A 28 0.25 7.27 3.38
N CYS A 29 -0.08 6.32 2.51
CA CYS A 29 -1.16 5.35 2.74
C CYS A 29 -0.61 4.03 3.31
N GLY A 30 -1.38 3.42 4.20
CA GLY A 30 -1.31 1.97 4.42
C GLY A 30 -1.69 1.16 3.18
N PRO A 31 -1.38 -0.15 3.14
CA PRO A 31 -1.75 -1.01 2.03
C PRO A 31 -3.27 -0.98 1.81
N PRO A 32 -3.75 -1.05 0.56
CA PRO A 32 -5.18 -1.10 0.29
C PRO A 32 -5.77 -2.34 0.97
N SER A 33 -6.97 -2.19 1.54
CA SER A 33 -7.66 -3.29 2.23
C SER A 33 -8.28 -4.33 1.27
N GLY A 34 -8.25 -4.06 -0.03
CA GLY A 34 -8.81 -4.89 -1.08
C GLY A 34 -8.69 -4.24 -2.45
N GLN A 35 -9.46 -4.74 -3.41
CA GLN A 35 -9.63 -4.05 -4.70
C GLN A 35 -10.49 -2.79 -4.50
N THR A 36 -10.31 -1.79 -5.35
CA THR A 36 -11.23 -0.66 -5.38
C THR A 36 -12.57 -1.08 -6.00
N LEU A 37 -13.67 -0.50 -5.55
CA LEU A 37 -15.00 -0.70 -6.13
C LEU A 37 -14.98 -0.36 -7.62
N THR A 38 -14.22 0.65 -8.06
CA THR A 38 -14.05 0.95 -9.50
C THR A 38 -13.50 -0.22 -10.31
N ASN A 39 -12.62 -1.05 -9.71
CA ASN A 39 -12.08 -2.25 -10.33
C ASN A 39 -13.08 -3.41 -10.27
N GLU A 40 -13.77 -3.59 -9.15
CA GLU A 40 -14.78 -4.63 -9.00
C GLU A 40 -15.98 -4.41 -9.94
N VAL A 41 -16.41 -3.16 -10.09
CA VAL A 41 -17.47 -2.77 -11.02
C VAL A 41 -17.05 -2.97 -12.48
N ALA A 42 -15.75 -2.87 -12.77
CA ALA A 42 -15.24 -3.18 -14.11
C ALA A 42 -15.41 -4.67 -14.44
N GLN A 43 -15.26 -5.55 -13.45
CA GLN A 43 -15.34 -7.00 -13.60
C GLN A 43 -16.77 -7.52 -13.70
N ALA A 44 -17.75 -6.89 -13.04
CA ALA A 44 -19.15 -7.29 -13.13
C ALA A 44 -19.73 -7.07 -14.53
N ASP A 45 -20.61 -7.93 -15.02
CA ASP A 45 -21.38 -7.66 -16.24
C ASP A 45 -22.49 -6.64 -15.99
N PHE A 46 -23.17 -6.73 -14.84
CA PHE A 46 -24.12 -5.73 -14.37
C PHE A 46 -24.24 -5.67 -12.87
N ILE A 47 -24.82 -4.58 -12.37
CA ILE A 47 -24.96 -4.32 -10.94
C ILE A 47 -26.33 -3.73 -10.67
N LEU A 48 -27.05 -4.34 -9.73
CA LEU A 48 -28.36 -3.90 -9.29
C LEU A 48 -28.30 -3.38 -7.86
N TYR A 49 -29.10 -2.36 -7.59
CA TYR A 49 -29.33 -1.86 -6.24
C TYR A 49 -30.82 -1.87 -5.92
N GLY A 50 -31.18 -2.39 -4.74
CA GLY A 50 -32.58 -2.45 -4.34
C GLY A 50 -32.86 -3.29 -3.11
N THR A 51 -34.13 -3.68 -2.96
CA THR A 51 -34.63 -4.42 -1.79
C THR A 51 -34.88 -5.88 -2.14
N LEU A 52 -34.40 -6.80 -1.30
CA LEU A 52 -34.65 -8.24 -1.46
C LEU A 52 -36.01 -8.65 -0.88
N SER A 53 -36.70 -9.55 -1.56
CA SER A 53 -37.99 -10.10 -1.15
C SER A 53 -38.22 -11.50 -1.73
N ASN A 54 -39.32 -12.16 -1.34
CA ASN A 54 -39.77 -13.43 -1.93
C ASN A 54 -38.69 -14.53 -1.96
N ALA A 55 -37.88 -14.63 -0.90
CA ALA A 55 -36.83 -15.63 -0.80
C ALA A 55 -37.42 -17.04 -0.70
N LYS A 56 -37.03 -17.92 -1.62
CA LYS A 56 -37.50 -19.31 -1.73
C LYS A 56 -36.30 -20.25 -1.70
N PRO A 57 -36.09 -21.02 -0.62
CA PRO A 57 -35.03 -22.02 -0.60
C PRO A 57 -35.35 -23.17 -1.55
N ASP A 58 -34.32 -23.85 -2.06
CA ASP A 58 -34.50 -25.08 -2.84
C ASP A 58 -35.08 -26.20 -1.93
N PRO A 59 -36.28 -26.74 -2.22
CA PRO A 59 -36.86 -27.81 -1.42
C PRO A 59 -36.02 -29.08 -1.35
N LYS A 60 -35.13 -29.30 -2.33
CA LYS A 60 -34.27 -30.48 -2.42
C LYS A 60 -32.96 -30.33 -1.64
N ASP A 61 -32.61 -29.11 -1.25
CA ASP A 61 -31.37 -28.81 -0.50
C ASP A 61 -31.64 -27.76 0.60
N PRO A 62 -32.46 -28.10 1.62
CA PRO A 62 -32.86 -27.17 2.65
C PRO A 62 -31.65 -26.72 3.49
N GLY A 63 -31.51 -25.42 3.72
CA GLY A 63 -30.41 -24.83 4.49
C GLY A 63 -29.16 -24.48 3.67
N SER A 64 -29.14 -24.78 2.37
CA SER A 64 -28.14 -24.27 1.43
C SER A 64 -28.47 -22.85 0.94
N THR A 65 -27.55 -22.22 0.19
CA THR A 65 -27.84 -20.97 -0.53
C THR A 65 -28.54 -21.20 -1.88
N LYS A 66 -28.93 -22.45 -2.20
CA LYS A 66 -29.66 -22.74 -3.43
C LYS A 66 -31.12 -22.33 -3.28
N GLY A 67 -31.67 -21.79 -4.35
CA GLY A 67 -33.02 -21.24 -4.39
C GLY A 67 -33.00 -19.91 -5.11
N THR A 68 -34.01 -19.08 -4.84
CA THR A 68 -34.18 -17.79 -5.53
C THR A 68 -34.60 -16.70 -4.56
N THR A 69 -34.22 -15.46 -4.84
CA THR A 69 -34.68 -14.27 -4.13
C THR A 69 -34.94 -13.17 -5.13
N ASP A 70 -36.05 -12.45 -5.02
CA ASP A 70 -36.35 -11.33 -5.90
C ASP A 70 -35.68 -10.05 -5.38
N ILE A 71 -35.08 -9.25 -6.27
CA ILE A 71 -34.66 -7.88 -5.99
C ILE A 71 -35.61 -6.91 -6.70
N THR A 72 -36.29 -6.08 -5.92
CA THR A 72 -36.99 -4.89 -6.45
C THR A 72 -35.94 -3.83 -6.74
N ILE A 73 -35.80 -3.46 -8.01
CA ILE A 73 -34.72 -2.60 -8.50
C ILE A 73 -35.08 -1.14 -8.23
N ASP A 74 -34.31 -0.51 -7.35
CA ASP A 74 -34.38 0.93 -7.10
C ASP A 74 -33.48 1.68 -8.08
N SER A 75 -32.32 1.11 -8.41
CA SER A 75 -31.45 1.65 -9.45
C SER A 75 -30.59 0.56 -10.09
N VAL A 76 -30.35 0.71 -11.40
CA VAL A 76 -29.32 -0.04 -12.10
C VAL A 76 -28.03 0.77 -12.04
N VAL A 77 -26.97 0.17 -11.48
CA VAL A 77 -25.66 0.82 -11.29
C VAL A 77 -24.76 0.58 -12.50
N LYS A 78 -24.81 -0.63 -13.07
CA LYS A 78 -24.20 -0.99 -14.36
C LYS A 78 -25.23 -1.74 -15.21
N GLU A 79 -25.49 -1.21 -16.40
CA GLU A 79 -26.55 -1.68 -17.30
C GLU A 79 -26.20 -2.99 -18.02
N HIS A 80 -27.21 -3.81 -18.30
CA HIS A 80 -27.10 -4.99 -19.16
C HIS A 80 -28.45 -5.37 -19.78
N ALA A 81 -28.43 -6.02 -20.95
CA ALA A 81 -29.64 -6.36 -21.69
C ALA A 81 -30.65 -7.20 -20.88
N LEU A 82 -30.17 -8.05 -19.97
CA LEU A 82 -31.00 -8.91 -19.11
C LEU A 82 -31.87 -8.14 -18.10
N VAL A 83 -31.51 -6.90 -17.77
CA VAL A 83 -32.19 -6.10 -16.73
C VAL A 83 -32.85 -4.84 -17.27
N LYS A 84 -32.74 -4.62 -18.58
CA LYS A 84 -33.35 -3.47 -19.25
C LYS A 84 -34.86 -3.44 -19.00
N ASP A 85 -35.35 -2.29 -18.56
CA ASP A 85 -36.77 -2.01 -18.28
C ASP A 85 -37.42 -2.91 -17.21
N LYS A 86 -36.64 -3.69 -16.44
CA LYS A 86 -37.15 -4.53 -15.35
C LYS A 86 -37.27 -3.72 -14.05
N LYS A 87 -38.39 -3.91 -13.36
CA LYS A 87 -38.60 -3.40 -11.99
C LYS A 87 -38.22 -4.41 -10.90
N VAL A 88 -38.27 -5.69 -11.23
CA VAL A 88 -37.90 -6.80 -10.34
C VAL A 88 -37.03 -7.76 -11.12
N PHE A 89 -35.99 -8.28 -10.49
CA PHE A 89 -35.12 -9.31 -11.04
C PHE A 89 -34.99 -10.48 -10.06
N THR A 90 -35.12 -11.71 -10.54
CA THR A 90 -34.97 -12.90 -9.68
C THR A 90 -33.51 -13.33 -9.66
N ILE A 91 -32.90 -13.26 -8.48
CA ILE A 91 -31.54 -13.70 -8.22
C ILE A 91 -31.57 -15.24 -8.06
N PRO A 92 -30.71 -16.00 -8.76
CA PRO A 92 -30.64 -17.46 -8.64
C PRO A 92 -29.85 -17.88 -7.39
N ARG A 93 -30.18 -17.28 -6.24
CA ARG A 93 -29.59 -17.58 -4.94
C ARG A 93 -30.63 -17.33 -3.87
N PHE A 94 -30.72 -18.25 -2.91
CA PHE A 94 -31.48 -18.01 -1.68
C PHE A 94 -30.68 -17.09 -0.76
N VAL A 95 -31.25 -15.91 -0.50
CA VAL A 95 -30.77 -14.98 0.52
C VAL A 95 -31.83 -14.91 1.62
N PRO A 96 -31.51 -15.31 2.87
CA PRO A 96 -32.44 -15.25 3.98
C PRO A 96 -32.97 -13.81 4.18
N PRO A 97 -34.27 -13.63 4.45
CA PRO A 97 -34.82 -12.32 4.78
C PRO A 97 -34.16 -11.75 6.05
N ASP A 98 -33.80 -10.47 6.01
CA ASP A 98 -33.35 -9.76 7.20
C ASP A 98 -34.56 -9.05 7.86
N PRO A 99 -34.72 -9.14 9.19
CA PRO A 99 -35.79 -8.42 9.90
C PRO A 99 -35.63 -6.89 9.85
N LYS A 100 -34.42 -6.38 9.57
CA LYS A 100 -34.17 -4.95 9.41
C LYS A 100 -34.34 -4.52 7.95
N PRO A 101 -34.83 -3.30 7.71
CA PRO A 101 -34.91 -2.77 6.35
C PRO A 101 -33.50 -2.42 5.86
N PHE A 102 -32.97 -3.25 4.97
CA PHE A 102 -31.72 -3.01 4.26
C PHE A 102 -31.93 -2.96 2.76
N LYS A 103 -30.99 -2.31 2.08
CA LYS A 103 -30.83 -2.38 0.63
C LYS A 103 -29.56 -3.13 0.29
N TYR A 104 -29.51 -3.64 -0.92
CA TYR A 104 -28.47 -4.53 -1.40
C TYR A 104 -27.95 -4.01 -2.73
N MET A 105 -26.64 -3.84 -2.82
CA MET A 105 -25.95 -3.69 -4.10
C MET A 105 -25.34 -5.03 -4.50
N VAL A 106 -25.83 -5.62 -5.58
CA VAL A 106 -25.47 -6.98 -6.01
C VAL A 106 -24.75 -6.92 -7.34
N PHE A 107 -23.60 -7.60 -7.41
CA PHE A 107 -22.74 -7.70 -8.58
C PHE A 107 -22.97 -9.06 -9.24
N PHE A 108 -23.10 -9.04 -10.58
CA PHE A 108 -23.42 -10.21 -11.37
C PHE A 108 -22.40 -10.44 -12.48
N ASN A 109 -22.08 -11.70 -12.72
CA ASN A 109 -21.45 -12.17 -13.95
C ASN A 109 -22.45 -12.97 -14.78
N VAL A 110 -22.23 -13.02 -16.08
CA VAL A 110 -23.02 -13.77 -17.06
C VAL A 110 -22.07 -14.71 -17.79
N VAL A 111 -22.12 -16.00 -17.46
CA VAL A 111 -21.29 -17.02 -18.07
C VAL A 111 -22.17 -17.97 -18.87
N ASN A 112 -22.01 -18.01 -20.19
CA ASN A 112 -22.83 -18.83 -21.10
C ASN A 112 -24.35 -18.60 -20.96
N GLY A 113 -24.76 -17.39 -20.57
CA GLY A 113 -26.16 -17.02 -20.33
C GLY A 113 -26.64 -17.28 -18.89
N ASP A 114 -25.87 -17.99 -18.07
CA ASP A 114 -26.17 -18.19 -16.66
C ASP A 114 -25.72 -16.98 -15.85
N VAL A 115 -26.63 -16.48 -15.00
CA VAL A 115 -26.39 -15.32 -14.14
C VAL A 115 -25.83 -15.79 -12.80
N ASP A 116 -24.66 -15.31 -12.43
CA ASP A 116 -24.02 -15.59 -11.14
C ASP A 116 -23.94 -14.33 -10.25
N PRO A 117 -24.72 -14.25 -9.16
CA PRO A 117 -24.59 -13.21 -8.15
C PRO A 117 -23.41 -13.49 -7.21
N TYR A 118 -22.22 -13.05 -7.61
CA TYR A 118 -20.97 -13.41 -6.92
C TYR A 118 -20.65 -12.52 -5.71
N ARG A 119 -21.24 -11.32 -5.60
CA ARG A 119 -21.04 -10.41 -4.46
C ARG A 119 -22.31 -9.61 -4.15
N GLY A 120 -22.61 -9.47 -2.87
CA GLY A 120 -23.65 -8.56 -2.36
C GLY A 120 -23.10 -7.67 -1.25
N VAL A 121 -23.42 -6.39 -1.30
CA VAL A 121 -23.11 -5.39 -0.26
C VAL A 121 -24.41 -4.96 0.39
N VAL A 122 -24.52 -5.14 1.70
CA VAL A 122 -25.70 -4.76 2.49
C VAL A 122 -25.50 -3.34 3.01
N VAL A 123 -26.46 -2.46 2.78
CA VAL A 123 -26.38 -1.05 3.17
C VAL A 123 -27.70 -0.54 3.75
N GLY A 124 -27.63 0.61 4.42
CA GLY A 124 -28.82 1.33 4.89
C GLY A 124 -29.77 1.72 3.74
N THR A 125 -31.03 1.98 4.06
CA THR A 125 -32.05 2.33 3.07
C THR A 125 -31.84 3.68 2.40
N ASP A 126 -31.05 4.55 3.02
CA ASP A 126 -30.67 5.89 2.59
C ASP A 126 -29.24 5.99 2.03
N SER A 127 -28.56 4.84 1.88
CA SER A 127 -27.19 4.72 1.38
C SER A 127 -26.98 5.46 0.06
N LYS A 128 -25.82 6.13 -0.05
CA LYS A 128 -25.34 6.83 -1.24
C LYS A 128 -24.39 6.01 -2.10
N LEU A 129 -24.24 4.72 -1.79
CA LEU A 129 -23.32 3.84 -2.48
C LEU A 129 -23.60 3.75 -4.00
N PRO A 130 -24.85 3.67 -4.49
CA PRO A 130 -25.14 3.67 -5.93
C PRO A 130 -24.67 4.95 -6.64
N GLU A 131 -24.95 6.11 -6.03
CA GLU A 131 -24.52 7.41 -6.56
C GLU A 131 -23.01 7.53 -6.55
N TYR A 132 -22.37 7.07 -5.47
CA TYR A 132 -20.92 7.04 -5.33
C TYR A 132 -20.27 6.18 -6.43
N VAL A 133 -20.78 4.97 -6.67
CA VAL A 133 -20.24 4.09 -7.71
C VAL A 133 -20.45 4.69 -9.10
N LYS A 134 -21.63 5.26 -9.39
CA LYS A 134 -21.90 5.93 -10.66
C LYS A 134 -20.94 7.11 -10.90
N GLY A 135 -20.70 7.93 -9.89
CA GLY A 135 -19.73 9.03 -9.98
C GLY A 135 -18.29 8.52 -10.17
N ALA A 136 -17.89 7.46 -9.46
CA ALA A 136 -16.58 6.83 -9.60
C ALA A 136 -16.35 6.34 -11.05
N LEU A 137 -17.37 5.71 -11.65
CA LEU A 137 -17.33 5.30 -13.06
C LEU A 137 -17.24 6.49 -14.02
N ALA A 138 -17.96 7.57 -13.74
CA ALA A 138 -17.94 8.77 -14.58
C ALA A 138 -16.56 9.47 -14.58
N VAL A 139 -15.82 9.40 -13.46
CA VAL A 139 -14.48 9.99 -13.34
C VAL A 139 -13.35 9.04 -13.70
N LYS A 140 -13.61 7.74 -13.87
CA LYS A 140 -12.58 6.70 -14.09
C LYS A 140 -11.61 7.01 -15.24
N GLN A 141 -12.13 7.53 -16.35
CA GLN A 141 -11.36 7.85 -17.56
C GLN A 141 -11.00 9.35 -17.66
N LYS A 142 -11.19 10.11 -16.59
CA LYS A 142 -10.80 11.52 -16.52
C LYS A 142 -9.33 11.64 -16.12
N ASP A 143 -8.81 12.86 -16.19
CA ASP A 143 -7.48 13.14 -15.68
C ASP A 143 -7.40 12.82 -14.18
N VAL A 144 -6.18 12.57 -13.73
CA VAL A 144 -5.84 12.18 -12.35
C VAL A 144 -6.41 13.15 -11.32
N THR A 145 -6.32 14.46 -11.58
CA THR A 145 -6.80 15.47 -10.64
C THR A 145 -8.31 15.35 -10.48
N THR A 146 -9.06 15.29 -11.58
CA THR A 146 -10.52 15.13 -11.53
C THR A 146 -10.92 13.82 -10.84
N ARG A 147 -10.24 12.72 -11.18
CA ARG A 147 -10.50 11.39 -10.59
C ARG A 147 -10.26 11.38 -9.08
N LEU A 148 -9.07 11.76 -8.62
CA LEU A 148 -8.75 11.69 -7.19
C LEU A 148 -9.47 12.77 -6.38
N ARG A 149 -9.83 13.91 -6.99
CA ARG A 149 -10.68 14.91 -6.31
C ARG A 149 -12.05 14.36 -5.98
N TYR A 150 -12.65 13.58 -6.87
CA TYR A 150 -13.92 12.91 -6.59
C TYR A 150 -13.81 12.04 -5.34
N PHE A 151 -12.79 11.17 -5.27
CA PHE A 151 -12.59 10.29 -4.12
C PHE A 151 -12.26 11.07 -2.83
N PHE A 152 -11.57 12.20 -2.94
CA PHE A 152 -11.28 13.06 -1.79
C PHE A 152 -12.56 13.48 -1.04
N ASP A 153 -13.62 13.83 -1.77
CA ASP A 153 -14.88 14.29 -1.19
C ASP A 153 -15.61 13.19 -0.38
N TYR A 154 -15.19 11.92 -0.54
CA TYR A 154 -15.74 10.76 0.15
C TYR A 154 -14.81 10.16 1.21
N LEU A 155 -13.62 10.73 1.42
CA LEU A 155 -12.64 10.25 2.41
C LEU A 155 -13.16 10.30 3.85
N GLU A 156 -14.18 11.07 4.20
CA GLU A 156 -14.81 10.95 5.53
C GLU A 156 -16.31 10.71 5.43
N SER A 157 -16.74 9.97 4.40
CA SER A 157 -18.10 9.42 4.36
C SER A 157 -18.37 8.58 5.61
N ASN A 158 -19.58 8.70 6.15
CA ASN A 158 -20.08 7.89 7.27
C ASN A 158 -20.36 6.44 6.86
N GLU A 159 -20.43 6.15 5.56
CA GLU A 159 -20.55 4.79 5.04
C GLU A 159 -19.16 4.17 4.88
N ILE A 160 -18.94 3.03 5.54
CA ILE A 160 -17.61 2.39 5.58
C ILE A 160 -17.17 1.88 4.21
N GLU A 161 -18.11 1.39 3.39
CA GLU A 161 -17.86 0.94 2.02
C GLU A 161 -17.37 2.09 1.13
N ILE A 162 -18.04 3.25 1.22
CA ILE A 162 -17.70 4.45 0.44
C ILE A 162 -16.36 5.02 0.91
N SER A 163 -16.22 5.28 2.20
CA SER A 163 -14.99 5.88 2.74
C SER A 163 -13.80 4.95 2.66
N GLY A 164 -14.00 3.64 2.71
CA GLY A 164 -12.98 2.61 2.54
C GLY A 164 -12.48 2.57 1.10
N ASP A 165 -13.40 2.56 0.13
CA ASP A 165 -13.04 2.60 -1.28
C ASP A 165 -12.32 3.89 -1.68
N ALA A 166 -12.86 5.04 -1.24
CA ALA A 166 -12.23 6.34 -1.48
C ALA A 166 -10.77 6.36 -1.00
N TYR A 167 -10.50 5.77 0.17
CA TYR A 167 -9.14 5.63 0.68
C TYR A 167 -8.31 4.65 -0.15
N ASN A 168 -8.88 3.52 -0.57
CA ASN A 168 -8.18 2.56 -1.43
C ASN A 168 -7.78 3.16 -2.79
N GLU A 169 -8.61 4.05 -3.36
CA GLU A 169 -8.29 4.78 -4.61
C GLU A 169 -7.07 5.70 -4.45
N PHE A 170 -6.85 6.28 -3.26
CA PHE A 170 -5.59 6.96 -2.92
C PHE A 170 -4.45 5.98 -2.65
N ALA A 171 -4.71 4.85 -1.98
CA ALA A 171 -3.69 3.86 -1.67
C ALA A 171 -3.09 3.21 -2.93
N VAL A 172 -3.87 3.03 -4.00
CA VAL A 172 -3.37 2.50 -5.28
C VAL A 172 -2.86 3.58 -6.24
N ALA A 173 -3.12 4.86 -5.96
CA ALA A 173 -2.57 5.96 -6.74
C ALA A 173 -1.06 6.07 -6.54
N THR A 174 -0.35 6.49 -7.59
CA THR A 174 1.07 6.78 -7.48
C THR A 174 1.31 8.01 -6.61
N TYR A 175 2.49 8.08 -6.00
CA TYR A 175 2.92 9.30 -5.31
C TYR A 175 2.81 10.57 -6.18
N GLN A 176 3.19 10.48 -7.45
CA GLN A 176 3.19 11.64 -8.35
C GLN A 176 1.78 12.18 -8.59
N GLU A 177 0.81 11.29 -8.77
CA GLU A 177 -0.61 11.65 -8.89
C GLU A 177 -1.13 12.36 -7.63
N VAL A 178 -0.83 11.81 -6.45
CA VAL A 178 -1.25 12.40 -5.17
C VAL A 178 -0.59 13.76 -4.93
N LYS A 179 0.71 13.89 -5.25
CA LYS A 179 1.46 15.15 -5.18
C LYS A 179 0.89 16.22 -6.12
N GLU A 180 0.49 15.85 -7.33
CA GLU A 180 -0.11 16.78 -8.30
C GLU A 180 -1.47 17.30 -7.83
N LEU A 181 -2.28 16.42 -7.24
CA LEU A 181 -3.59 16.78 -6.71
C LEU A 181 -3.49 17.70 -5.49
N ALA A 182 -2.57 17.41 -4.56
CA ALA A 182 -2.57 17.99 -3.23
C ALA A 182 -2.73 19.53 -3.19
N PRO A 183 -2.01 20.35 -3.99
CA PRO A 183 -2.17 21.81 -3.99
C PRO A 183 -3.58 22.32 -4.36
N LYS A 184 -4.43 21.47 -4.95
CA LYS A 184 -5.80 21.80 -5.38
C LYS A 184 -6.86 21.39 -4.36
N LEU A 185 -6.46 20.73 -3.27
CA LEU A 185 -7.37 20.28 -2.21
C LEU A 185 -7.65 21.40 -1.21
N PRO A 186 -8.83 21.39 -0.56
CA PRO A 186 -9.15 22.36 0.48
C PRO A 186 -8.29 22.10 1.73
N PHE A 187 -7.25 22.92 1.89
CA PHE A 187 -6.30 22.82 3.01
C PHE A 187 -6.98 22.81 4.39
N GLU A 188 -7.95 23.69 4.60
CA GLU A 188 -8.68 23.79 5.87
C GLU A 188 -9.46 22.52 6.20
N THR A 189 -9.97 21.80 5.19
CA THR A 189 -10.64 20.51 5.40
C THR A 189 -9.66 19.44 5.87
N LEU A 190 -8.48 19.36 5.26
CA LEU A 190 -7.42 18.45 5.69
C LEU A 190 -6.98 18.73 7.13
N MET A 191 -6.77 20.00 7.48
CA MET A 191 -6.40 20.40 8.84
C MET A 191 -7.51 20.09 9.84
N LYS A 192 -8.78 20.29 9.47
CA LYS A 192 -9.92 19.90 10.29
C LYS A 192 -9.90 18.40 10.57
N TRP A 193 -9.74 17.56 9.55
CA TRP A 193 -9.69 16.10 9.73
C TRP A 193 -8.50 15.67 10.59
N LEU A 194 -7.33 16.26 10.39
CA LEU A 194 -6.15 15.95 11.21
C LEU A 194 -6.34 16.29 12.71
N LYS A 195 -7.15 17.29 13.02
CA LYS A 195 -7.44 17.73 14.40
C LYS A 195 -8.65 17.02 15.02
N ASP A 196 -9.45 16.31 14.23
CA ASP A 196 -10.66 15.63 14.71
C ASP A 196 -10.26 14.31 15.39
N PRO A 197 -10.56 14.14 16.70
CA PRO A 197 -10.23 12.90 17.42
C PRO A 197 -10.97 11.66 16.91
N ASN A 198 -12.03 11.84 16.08
CA ASN A 198 -12.77 10.74 15.48
C ASN A 198 -12.22 10.32 14.12
N THR A 199 -11.26 11.06 13.56
CA THR A 199 -10.58 10.66 12.32
C THR A 199 -9.84 9.36 12.56
N ARG A 200 -10.08 8.37 11.69
CA ARG A 200 -9.43 7.06 11.77
C ARG A 200 -7.92 7.23 11.67
N SER A 201 -7.19 6.69 12.64
CA SER A 201 -5.72 6.84 12.70
C SER A 201 -5.00 6.37 11.44
N SER A 202 -5.54 5.34 10.76
CA SER A 202 -5.01 4.83 9.49
C SER A 202 -5.04 5.85 8.34
N ARG A 203 -5.80 6.95 8.46
CA ARG A 203 -5.92 8.00 7.44
C ARG A 203 -4.97 9.17 7.67
N LEU A 204 -4.46 9.32 8.89
CA LEU A 204 -3.63 10.47 9.27
C LEU A 204 -2.34 10.57 8.46
N GLY A 205 -1.79 9.43 8.02
CA GLY A 205 -0.62 9.40 7.15
C GLY A 205 -0.88 10.10 5.81
N LEU A 206 -1.99 9.75 5.15
CA LEU A 206 -2.38 10.37 3.88
C LEU A 206 -2.61 11.88 4.08
N TYR A 207 -3.33 12.26 5.13
CA TYR A 207 -3.67 13.67 5.39
C TYR A 207 -2.44 14.50 5.72
N GLY A 208 -1.53 13.98 6.55
CA GLY A 208 -0.26 14.62 6.86
C GLY A 208 0.58 14.86 5.61
N MET A 209 0.65 13.88 4.71
CA MET A 209 1.38 14.01 3.45
C MET A 209 0.71 15.01 2.49
N LEU A 210 -0.61 14.97 2.37
CA LEU A 210 -1.38 15.93 1.54
C LEU A 210 -1.20 17.36 2.06
N VAL A 211 -1.22 17.57 3.38
CA VAL A 211 -0.91 18.88 3.99
C VAL A 211 0.51 19.31 3.68
N GLY A 212 1.49 18.41 3.77
CA GLY A 212 2.87 18.70 3.38
C GLY A 212 3.01 19.22 1.94
N HIS A 213 2.17 18.74 1.04
CA HIS A 213 2.19 19.13 -0.37
C HIS A 213 1.31 20.32 -0.73
N SER A 214 0.33 20.65 0.11
CA SER A 214 -0.66 21.72 -0.15
C SER A 214 -0.47 22.95 0.73
N GLY A 215 0.21 22.80 1.87
CA GLY A 215 0.35 23.80 2.90
C GLY A 215 1.51 24.76 2.70
N LYS A 216 1.51 25.81 3.51
CA LYS A 216 2.57 26.81 3.64
C LYS A 216 3.42 26.56 4.89
N PRO A 217 4.67 27.07 4.94
CA PRO A 217 5.55 26.92 6.10
C PRO A 217 4.94 27.35 7.45
N GLU A 218 4.00 28.30 7.46
CA GLU A 218 3.31 28.75 8.68
C GLU A 218 2.55 27.65 9.44
N TYR A 219 2.07 26.62 8.75
CA TYR A 219 1.32 25.51 9.36
C TYR A 219 2.21 24.41 9.97
N ALA A 220 3.54 24.49 9.78
CA ALA A 220 4.47 23.49 10.30
C ALA A 220 4.36 23.33 11.83
N LYS A 221 4.09 24.42 12.55
CA LYS A 221 3.87 24.41 14.01
C LYS A 221 2.63 23.62 14.41
N GLU A 222 1.56 23.69 13.64
CA GLU A 222 0.32 22.97 13.91
C GLU A 222 0.46 21.48 13.65
N ILE A 223 1.12 21.11 12.54
CA ILE A 223 1.47 19.71 12.26
C ILE A 223 2.39 19.16 13.36
N ARG A 224 3.35 19.97 13.83
CA ARG A 224 4.20 19.56 14.93
C ARG A 224 3.42 19.33 16.23
N ALA A 225 2.47 20.20 16.57
CA ALA A 225 1.64 20.03 17.74
C ALA A 225 0.80 18.74 17.67
N LEU A 226 0.30 18.37 16.49
CA LEU A 226 -0.39 17.10 16.27
C LEU A 226 0.52 15.90 16.48
N ILE A 227 1.77 15.97 16.02
CA ILE A 227 2.76 14.89 16.22
C ILE A 227 3.12 14.73 17.70
N ASP A 228 3.14 15.80 18.49
CA ASP A 228 3.53 15.74 19.92
C ASP A 228 2.34 15.45 20.87
N ALA A 229 1.10 15.41 20.37
CA ALA A 229 -0.10 15.23 21.19
C ALA A 229 -0.10 13.86 21.93
N PRO A 230 -0.61 13.75 23.16
CA PRO A 230 -0.66 12.47 23.87
C PRO A 230 -1.40 11.35 23.11
N GLU A 231 -2.42 11.71 22.34
CA GLU A 231 -3.21 10.82 21.49
C GLU A 231 -2.44 10.36 20.24
N SER A 232 -1.40 11.10 19.82
CA SER A 232 -0.52 10.76 18.69
C SER A 232 0.53 9.70 19.04
N LYS A 233 0.55 9.20 20.29
CA LYS A 233 1.41 8.07 20.68
C LYS A 233 1.15 6.81 19.85
N SER A 234 0.07 6.78 19.06
CA SER A 234 -0.08 5.80 17.99
C SER A 234 0.95 6.02 16.88
N SER A 235 1.67 4.96 16.54
CA SER A 235 2.51 4.93 15.33
C SER A 235 1.71 4.98 14.02
N SER A 236 0.39 4.76 14.06
CA SER A 236 -0.47 4.76 12.88
C SER A 236 -0.57 6.16 12.27
N GLY A 237 -0.09 6.31 11.02
CA GLY A 237 -0.10 7.58 10.29
C GLY A 237 1.02 8.57 10.67
N LEU A 238 1.85 8.24 11.66
CA LEU A 238 2.95 9.11 12.12
C LEU A 238 3.94 9.42 11.00
N ASP A 239 4.25 8.45 10.15
CA ASP A 239 5.17 8.63 9.02
C ASP A 239 4.69 9.70 8.05
N GLY A 240 3.42 9.68 7.65
CA GLY A 240 2.88 10.71 6.77
C GLY A 240 2.80 12.09 7.41
N LEU A 241 2.58 12.17 8.73
CA LEU A 241 2.68 13.43 9.49
C LEU A 241 4.13 13.96 9.52
N LEU A 242 5.12 13.10 9.75
CA LEU A 242 6.54 13.45 9.71
C LEU A 242 6.97 13.92 8.30
N MET A 243 6.51 13.23 7.25
CA MET A 243 6.70 13.65 5.86
C MET A 243 6.11 15.06 5.67
N GLY A 244 4.86 15.27 6.10
CA GLY A 244 4.19 16.56 6.03
C GLY A 244 4.97 17.67 6.73
N TYR A 245 5.44 17.42 7.95
CA TYR A 245 6.19 18.39 8.73
C TYR A 245 7.51 18.80 8.06
N ILE A 246 8.28 17.84 7.55
CA ILE A 246 9.54 18.13 6.83
C ILE A 246 9.28 18.87 5.51
N LEU A 247 8.17 18.57 4.82
CA LEU A 247 7.81 19.27 3.59
C LEU A 247 7.45 20.74 3.84
N LEU A 248 6.80 21.06 4.96
CA LEU A 248 6.45 22.43 5.34
C LEU A 248 7.64 23.19 5.94
N ASP A 249 8.45 22.53 6.77
CA ASP A 249 9.63 23.11 7.41
C ASP A 249 10.76 22.08 7.46
N LYS A 250 11.56 22.07 6.38
CA LYS A 250 12.69 21.15 6.22
C LYS A 250 13.64 21.18 7.42
N LYS A 251 13.95 22.37 7.95
CA LYS A 251 14.99 22.52 8.98
C LYS A 251 14.51 21.90 10.29
N ASN A 252 13.37 22.37 10.80
CA ASN A 252 12.86 21.92 12.09
C ASN A 252 12.26 20.51 12.03
N GLY A 253 11.71 20.12 10.88
CA GLY A 253 11.24 18.76 10.61
C GLY A 253 12.38 17.74 10.62
N TYR A 254 13.48 18.05 9.93
CA TYR A 254 14.65 17.16 9.91
C TYR A 254 15.30 17.07 11.29
N GLU A 255 15.45 18.19 12.00
CA GLU A 255 15.96 18.20 13.38
C GLU A 255 15.09 17.31 14.29
N TYR A 256 13.77 17.39 14.16
CA TYR A 256 12.87 16.52 14.92
C TYR A 256 13.05 15.04 14.58
N LEU A 257 13.07 14.71 13.28
CA LEU A 257 13.26 13.33 12.82
C LEU A 257 14.58 12.75 13.37
N THR A 258 15.67 13.51 13.32
CA THR A 258 16.98 13.06 13.84
C THR A 258 16.96 12.76 15.33
N LYS A 259 16.30 13.60 16.14
CA LYS A 259 16.10 13.32 17.58
C LYS A 259 15.28 12.06 17.79
N LEU A 260 14.23 11.87 17.00
CA LEU A 260 13.33 10.72 17.11
C LEU A 260 14.01 9.41 16.74
N VAL A 261 14.86 9.37 15.71
CA VAL A 261 15.63 8.16 15.35
C VAL A 261 16.82 7.91 16.27
N ALA A 262 17.30 8.90 17.01
CA ALA A 262 18.40 8.74 17.97
C ALA A 262 17.92 8.30 19.37
N ASP A 263 16.64 8.49 19.68
CA ASP A 263 16.05 8.20 20.98
C ASP A 263 15.83 6.68 21.16
N LYS A 264 16.64 6.09 22.05
CA LYS A 264 16.67 4.64 22.33
C LYS A 264 15.43 4.15 23.08
N ASP A 265 14.70 5.05 23.72
CA ASP A 265 13.52 4.73 24.50
C ASP A 265 12.25 4.69 23.63
N LYS A 266 12.36 5.05 22.33
CA LYS A 266 11.25 4.94 21.40
C LYS A 266 10.92 3.49 21.07
N GLU A 267 9.62 3.21 21.09
CA GLU A 267 9.06 1.93 20.66
C GLU A 267 9.37 1.64 19.19
N PHE A 268 9.46 0.34 18.87
CA PHE A 268 9.75 -0.15 17.53
C PHE A 268 8.89 0.51 16.44
N LEU A 269 7.57 0.62 16.64
CA LEU A 269 6.66 1.15 15.61
C LEU A 269 6.87 2.65 15.33
N ILE A 270 7.36 3.41 16.31
CA ILE A 270 7.71 4.83 16.15
C ILE A 270 8.99 4.94 15.31
N LYS A 271 10.02 4.14 15.64
CA LYS A 271 11.26 4.06 14.87
C LYS A 271 11.01 3.59 13.44
N HIS A 272 10.11 2.63 13.25
CA HIS A 272 9.69 2.15 11.93
C HIS A 272 8.98 3.24 11.11
N SER A 273 8.15 4.09 11.74
CA SER A 273 7.52 5.24 11.06
C SER A 273 8.57 6.28 10.62
N ALA A 274 9.60 6.50 11.44
CA ALA A 274 10.73 7.35 11.10
C ALA A 274 11.54 6.79 9.92
N LEU A 275 11.79 5.47 9.91
CA LEU A 275 12.44 4.78 8.80
C LEU A 275 11.64 4.91 7.49
N LYS A 276 10.31 4.73 7.53
CA LYS A 276 9.43 4.96 6.37
C LYS A 276 9.53 6.40 5.87
N THR A 277 9.64 7.37 6.78
CA THR A 277 9.85 8.79 6.42
C THR A 277 11.17 9.00 5.69
N LEU A 278 12.28 8.41 6.16
CA LEU A 278 13.58 8.48 5.49
C LEU A 278 13.53 7.83 4.09
N ARG A 279 12.90 6.66 3.97
CA ARG A 279 12.69 5.96 2.68
C ARG A 279 11.91 6.83 1.70
N PHE A 280 10.86 7.50 2.16
CA PHE A 280 10.08 8.42 1.33
C PHE A 280 10.95 9.53 0.72
N PHE A 281 11.76 10.20 1.54
CA PHE A 281 12.61 11.28 1.06
C PHE A 281 13.75 10.79 0.15
N TRP A 282 14.23 9.56 0.35
CA TRP A 282 15.17 8.94 -0.57
C TRP A 282 14.54 8.66 -1.95
N GLU A 283 13.37 8.04 -1.96
CA GLU A 283 12.76 7.53 -3.19
C GLU A 283 12.03 8.60 -3.99
N TYR A 284 11.29 9.49 -3.31
CA TYR A 284 10.33 10.38 -3.96
C TYR A 284 10.73 11.85 -3.91
N ARG A 285 11.49 12.27 -2.90
CA ARG A 285 11.84 13.69 -2.65
C ARG A 285 13.32 13.92 -2.35
N PRO A 286 14.26 13.44 -3.20
CA PRO A 286 15.68 13.70 -3.03
C PRO A 286 16.05 15.19 -3.18
N ASP A 287 15.13 16.01 -3.71
CA ASP A 287 15.23 17.47 -3.75
C ASP A 287 15.06 18.13 -2.37
N VAL A 288 14.43 17.44 -1.41
CA VAL A 288 14.15 17.99 -0.07
C VAL A 288 15.27 17.69 0.90
N LEU A 289 15.62 16.41 1.11
CA LEU A 289 16.71 16.01 2.01
C LEU A 289 17.93 15.58 1.19
N SER A 290 19.11 16.09 1.57
CA SER A 290 20.35 15.67 0.91
C SER A 290 20.67 14.20 1.22
N ARG A 291 21.45 13.55 0.35
CA ARG A 291 22.00 12.20 0.59
C ARG A 291 22.62 12.09 1.97
N LYS A 292 23.46 13.08 2.36
CA LYS A 292 24.09 13.09 3.69
C LYS A 292 23.05 13.07 4.80
N GLN A 293 22.03 13.92 4.74
CA GLN A 293 20.98 13.99 5.76
C GLN A 293 20.22 12.66 5.90
N LEU A 294 19.92 12.01 4.77
CA LEU A 294 19.26 10.72 4.77
C LEU A 294 20.14 9.64 5.41
N LEU A 295 21.42 9.58 5.01
CA LEU A 295 22.37 8.61 5.54
C LEU A 295 22.66 8.84 7.03
N ASP A 296 22.75 10.09 7.50
CA ASP A 296 22.88 10.41 8.92
C ASP A 296 21.68 9.85 9.72
N GLY A 297 20.45 9.98 9.19
CA GLY A 297 19.24 9.43 9.80
C GLY A 297 19.22 7.89 9.80
N MET A 298 19.65 7.26 8.70
CA MET A 298 19.78 5.80 8.63
C MET A 298 20.85 5.29 9.60
N SER A 299 21.99 5.98 9.70
CA SER A 299 23.06 5.66 10.64
C SER A 299 22.61 5.71 12.09
N ALA A 300 21.77 6.68 12.48
CA ALA A 300 21.22 6.73 13.83
C ALA A 300 20.37 5.48 14.16
N LEU A 301 19.61 4.96 13.18
CA LEU A 301 18.83 3.73 13.35
C LEU A 301 19.69 2.46 13.47
N LEU A 302 20.94 2.47 12.99
CA LEU A 302 21.86 1.34 13.09
C LEU A 302 22.25 1.00 14.53
N ASP A 303 22.07 1.93 15.48
CA ASP A 303 22.38 1.69 16.90
C ASP A 303 21.23 0.98 17.65
N HIS A 304 20.07 0.77 17.00
CA HIS A 304 18.88 0.18 17.59
C HIS A 304 18.73 -1.28 17.15
N PRO A 305 19.08 -2.25 18.01
CA PRO A 305 19.17 -3.65 17.59
C PRO A 305 17.84 -4.26 17.15
N ASP A 306 16.71 -3.74 17.62
CA ASP A 306 15.37 -4.22 17.30
C ASP A 306 14.88 -3.83 15.89
N ILE A 307 15.56 -2.89 15.22
CA ILE A 307 15.22 -2.44 13.86
C ILE A 307 16.41 -2.40 12.90
N ALA A 308 17.65 -2.56 13.38
CA ALA A 308 18.88 -2.33 12.61
C ALA A 308 18.97 -3.12 11.30
N ASP A 309 18.36 -4.30 11.18
CA ASP A 309 18.34 -5.09 9.95
C ASP A 309 17.73 -4.33 8.77
N MET A 310 16.68 -3.54 9.03
CA MET A 310 15.93 -2.82 7.99
C MET A 310 16.75 -1.70 7.34
N PRO A 311 17.32 -0.71 8.08
CA PRO A 311 18.17 0.29 7.48
C PRO A 311 19.45 -0.32 6.89
N ILE A 312 20.01 -1.41 7.43
CA ILE A 312 21.16 -2.09 6.79
C ILE A 312 20.79 -2.60 5.39
N ASP A 313 19.63 -3.26 5.24
CA ASP A 313 19.18 -3.77 3.93
C ASP A 313 18.83 -2.63 2.97
N ASP A 314 18.29 -1.51 3.46
CA ASP A 314 18.07 -0.31 2.65
C ASP A 314 19.39 0.31 2.19
N LEU A 315 20.35 0.52 3.08
CA LEU A 315 21.68 1.05 2.76
C LEU A 315 22.38 0.17 1.71
N ARG A 316 22.22 -1.15 1.80
CA ARG A 316 22.69 -2.09 0.78
C ARG A 316 22.02 -1.84 -0.58
N LYS A 317 20.69 -1.75 -0.63
CA LYS A 317 19.93 -1.48 -1.87
C LYS A 317 20.29 -0.12 -2.47
N TRP A 318 20.56 0.86 -1.61
CA TRP A 318 20.96 2.23 -1.95
C TRP A 318 22.44 2.36 -2.33
N LYS A 319 23.19 1.26 -2.24
CA LYS A 319 24.64 1.21 -2.49
C LYS A 319 25.40 2.25 -1.68
N ALA A 320 24.99 2.45 -0.43
CA ALA A 320 25.58 3.41 0.50
C ALA A 320 26.85 2.85 1.15
N TRP A 321 27.84 2.49 0.31
CA TRP A 321 29.09 1.86 0.74
C TRP A 321 29.96 2.78 1.61
N GLU A 322 29.72 4.09 1.60
CA GLU A 322 30.33 5.03 2.54
C GLU A 322 30.04 4.71 4.02
N LEU A 323 28.99 3.93 4.31
CA LEU A 323 28.65 3.47 5.67
C LEU A 323 29.17 2.07 5.99
N ASN A 324 30.06 1.52 5.17
CA ASN A 324 30.61 0.17 5.36
C ASN A 324 31.16 -0.05 6.77
N ASP A 325 32.02 0.85 7.25
CA ASP A 325 32.62 0.72 8.58
C ASP A 325 31.58 0.78 9.70
N ALA A 326 30.54 1.60 9.55
CA ALA A 326 29.47 1.71 10.54
C ALA A 326 28.66 0.41 10.63
N VAL A 327 28.33 -0.20 9.47
CA VAL A 327 27.57 -1.45 9.40
C VAL A 327 28.39 -2.64 9.90
N LEU A 328 29.65 -2.79 9.47
CA LEU A 328 30.48 -3.93 9.84
C LEU A 328 30.81 -3.96 11.34
N LYS A 329 30.99 -2.80 11.97
CA LYS A 329 31.19 -2.69 13.44
C LYS A 329 30.02 -3.24 14.26
N LEU A 330 28.81 -3.34 13.70
CA LEU A 330 27.67 -3.93 14.39
C LEU A 330 27.86 -5.43 14.62
N ALA A 331 28.69 -6.11 13.82
CA ALA A 331 29.01 -7.52 14.05
C ALA A 331 29.80 -7.76 15.34
N ASP A 332 30.50 -6.74 15.84
CA ASP A 332 31.25 -6.81 17.09
C ASP A 332 30.40 -6.37 18.30
N LYS A 333 29.19 -5.84 18.08
CA LYS A 333 28.25 -5.46 19.15
C LYS A 333 27.37 -6.65 19.53
N GLU A 334 27.46 -7.12 20.78
CA GLU A 334 26.65 -8.24 21.29
C GLU A 334 25.14 -8.01 21.11
N SER A 335 24.66 -6.79 21.36
CA SER A 335 23.25 -6.41 21.19
C SER A 335 22.72 -6.60 19.76
N HIS A 336 23.60 -6.55 18.75
CA HIS A 336 23.23 -6.71 17.35
C HIS A 336 23.55 -8.12 16.86
N ASN A 337 24.75 -8.63 17.16
CA ASN A 337 25.24 -9.90 16.64
C ASN A 337 24.58 -11.13 17.30
N THR A 338 23.84 -10.99 18.39
CA THR A 338 23.01 -12.08 18.94
C THR A 338 21.73 -12.31 18.14
N LEU A 339 21.22 -11.28 17.44
CA LEU A 339 19.98 -11.34 16.67
C LEU A 339 20.23 -11.91 15.26
N PRO A 340 19.65 -13.07 14.89
CA PRO A 340 19.90 -13.69 13.58
C PRO A 340 19.61 -12.79 12.38
N ILE A 341 18.59 -11.93 12.49
CA ILE A 341 18.17 -11.01 11.43
C ILE A 341 19.22 -9.94 11.15
N ASN A 342 19.79 -9.32 12.19
CA ASN A 342 20.88 -8.35 12.08
C ASN A 342 22.13 -8.98 11.49
N ARG A 343 22.53 -10.15 11.99
CA ARG A 343 23.68 -10.91 11.44
C ARG A 343 23.52 -11.19 9.94
N ARG A 344 22.30 -11.54 9.51
CA ARG A 344 22.00 -11.78 8.09
C ARG A 344 22.05 -10.48 7.29
N ALA A 345 21.50 -9.38 7.79
CA ALA A 345 21.55 -8.09 7.12
C ALA A 345 23.00 -7.56 6.96
N ILE A 346 23.81 -7.65 8.02
CA ILE A 346 25.24 -7.28 7.98
C ILE A 346 26.00 -8.12 6.94
N LEU A 347 25.82 -9.44 6.96
CA LEU A 347 26.45 -10.32 5.97
C LEU A 347 25.99 -10.03 4.55
N LYS A 348 24.69 -9.77 4.34
CA LYS A 348 24.16 -9.36 3.02
C LYS A 348 24.79 -8.05 2.54
N PHE A 349 24.94 -7.08 3.42
CA PHE A 349 25.59 -5.81 3.10
C PHE A 349 27.05 -6.04 2.73
N ALA A 350 27.81 -6.78 3.55
CA ALA A 350 29.23 -7.07 3.31
C ALA A 350 29.46 -7.81 1.98
N LEU A 351 28.65 -8.83 1.68
CA LEU A 351 28.70 -9.55 0.40
C LEU A 351 28.48 -8.59 -0.77
N ALA A 352 27.37 -7.86 -0.77
CA ALA A 352 27.04 -6.92 -1.84
C ALA A 352 28.10 -5.82 -2.01
N ALA A 353 28.63 -5.28 -0.92
CA ALA A 353 29.67 -4.26 -0.94
C ALA A 353 31.00 -4.81 -1.49
N SER A 354 31.37 -6.04 -1.11
CA SER A 354 32.57 -6.72 -1.63
C SER A 354 32.48 -7.06 -3.12
N TRP A 355 31.28 -7.41 -3.60
CA TRP A 355 31.03 -7.68 -5.01
C TRP A 355 31.01 -6.39 -5.85
N ALA A 356 30.54 -5.29 -5.27
CA ALA A 356 30.43 -4.01 -5.97
C ALA A 356 31.80 -3.34 -6.18
N ASP A 357 32.73 -3.48 -5.22
CA ASP A 357 34.09 -2.95 -5.34
C ASP A 357 35.11 -3.92 -4.71
N PRO A 358 35.98 -4.55 -5.52
CA PRO A 358 37.06 -5.41 -5.03
C PRO A 358 38.04 -4.70 -4.08
N LYS A 359 38.08 -3.36 -4.08
CA LYS A 359 38.90 -2.57 -3.15
C LYS A 359 38.28 -2.42 -1.78
N ASN A 360 37.01 -2.81 -1.58
CA ASN A 360 36.39 -2.85 -0.27
C ASN A 360 36.89 -4.07 0.52
N THR A 361 38.17 -4.03 0.90
CA THR A 361 38.87 -5.10 1.60
C THR A 361 38.29 -5.37 2.99
N ALA A 362 37.70 -4.36 3.64
CA ALA A 362 37.02 -4.53 4.93
C ALA A 362 35.77 -5.43 4.80
N ALA A 363 34.94 -5.21 3.78
CA ALA A 363 33.79 -6.07 3.51
C ALA A 363 34.21 -7.49 3.13
N ALA A 364 35.20 -7.62 2.23
CA ALA A 364 35.74 -8.91 1.84
C ALA A 364 36.34 -9.69 3.04
N ALA A 365 37.11 -9.01 3.90
CA ALA A 365 37.67 -9.62 5.11
C ALA A 365 36.59 -10.06 6.10
N HIS A 366 35.51 -9.28 6.24
CA HIS A 366 34.38 -9.68 7.06
C HIS A 366 33.69 -10.94 6.51
N VAL A 367 33.42 -11.00 5.20
CA VAL A 367 32.84 -12.18 4.55
C VAL A 367 33.72 -13.41 4.75
N GLU A 368 35.04 -13.29 4.55
CA GLU A 368 35.97 -14.40 4.75
C GLU A 368 36.06 -14.86 6.20
N LYS A 369 35.99 -13.94 7.17
CA LYS A 369 35.88 -14.28 8.60
C LYS A 369 34.63 -15.13 8.84
N VAL A 370 33.47 -14.69 8.35
CA VAL A 370 32.22 -15.44 8.52
C VAL A 370 32.22 -16.76 7.76
N ARG A 371 32.85 -16.82 6.57
CA ARG A 371 32.94 -18.04 5.74
C ARG A 371 33.78 -19.12 6.42
N LYS A 372 34.85 -18.74 7.14
CA LYS A 372 35.65 -19.67 7.94
C LYS A 372 34.86 -20.32 9.07
N ASP A 373 34.01 -19.54 9.74
CA ASP A 373 33.23 -20.04 10.89
C ASP A 373 31.93 -20.74 10.47
N GLN A 374 31.27 -20.25 9.41
CA GLN A 374 29.92 -20.64 8.97
C GLN A 374 29.81 -20.65 7.43
N PRO A 375 30.48 -21.58 6.72
CA PRO A 375 30.52 -21.61 5.25
C PRO A 375 29.12 -21.76 4.63
N ASP A 376 28.29 -22.66 5.16
CA ASP A 376 26.93 -22.90 4.65
C ASP A 376 26.04 -21.66 4.74
N ARG A 377 26.20 -20.89 5.81
CA ARG A 377 25.46 -19.63 5.98
C ARG A 377 25.83 -18.62 4.92
N VAL A 378 27.13 -18.48 4.64
CA VAL A 378 27.59 -17.56 3.59
C VAL A 378 27.00 -17.98 2.26
N GLN A 379 27.11 -19.26 1.89
CA GLN A 379 26.55 -19.80 0.65
C GLN A 379 25.04 -19.51 0.53
N GLN A 380 24.25 -19.79 1.56
CA GLN A 380 22.81 -19.51 1.57
C GLN A 380 22.48 -18.02 1.34
N VAL A 381 23.25 -17.12 1.96
CA VAL A 381 23.04 -15.67 1.80
C VAL A 381 23.50 -15.18 0.43
N GLU A 382 24.57 -15.74 -0.12
CA GLU A 382 25.02 -15.47 -1.49
C GLU A 382 23.95 -15.86 -2.52
N ASP A 383 23.34 -17.04 -2.36
CA ASP A 383 22.31 -17.53 -3.27
C ASP A 383 21.03 -16.68 -3.17
N LEU A 384 20.59 -16.34 -1.95
CA LEU A 384 19.50 -15.39 -1.74
C LEU A 384 19.76 -14.03 -2.41
N LEU A 385 20.97 -13.48 -2.27
CA LEU A 385 21.32 -12.21 -2.90
C LEU A 385 21.31 -12.29 -4.42
N LYS A 386 21.85 -13.38 -5.00
CA LYS A 386 21.83 -13.58 -6.45
C LYS A 386 20.40 -13.67 -6.97
N ASP A 387 19.51 -14.33 -6.24
CA ASP A 387 18.10 -14.41 -6.61
C ASP A 387 17.38 -13.05 -6.50
N GLU A 388 17.63 -12.28 -5.44
CA GLU A 388 17.14 -10.89 -5.33
C GLU A 388 17.61 -10.03 -6.52
N MET A 389 18.87 -10.18 -6.95
CA MET A 389 19.43 -9.43 -8.07
C MET A 389 18.83 -9.82 -9.43
N LYS A 390 18.32 -11.04 -9.59
CA LYS A 390 17.60 -11.47 -10.81
C LYS A 390 16.21 -10.85 -10.93
N VAL A 391 15.56 -10.59 -9.80
CA VAL A 391 14.17 -10.11 -9.73
C VAL A 391 14.09 -8.57 -9.62
N ALA A 392 15.20 -7.90 -9.27
CA ALA A 392 15.24 -6.45 -9.19
C ALA A 392 14.88 -5.78 -10.54
N PRO A 393 13.91 -4.84 -10.58
CA PRO A 393 13.60 -4.09 -11.80
C PRO A 393 14.86 -3.40 -12.31
N LYS A 394 15.14 -3.49 -13.62
CA LYS A 394 16.19 -2.69 -14.25
C LYS A 394 15.88 -1.20 -14.02
N PRO A 395 16.88 -0.36 -13.68
CA PRO A 395 16.69 1.07 -13.64
C PRO A 395 16.08 1.56 -14.97
N PRO A 396 15.13 2.50 -14.96
CA PRO A 396 14.59 3.06 -16.19
C PRO A 396 15.75 3.62 -17.03
N GLU A 397 15.77 3.31 -18.33
CA GLU A 397 16.75 3.87 -19.25
C GLU A 397 16.66 5.41 -19.20
N PRO A 398 17.79 6.13 -19.14
CA PRO A 398 17.75 7.58 -19.23
C PRO A 398 17.07 7.97 -20.55
N PRO A 399 16.27 9.07 -20.57
CA PRO A 399 15.59 9.50 -21.77
C PRO A 399 16.60 9.65 -22.92
N LYS A 400 16.32 9.01 -24.05
CA LYS A 400 17.10 9.20 -25.27
C LYS A 400 17.01 10.68 -25.65
N LYS A 401 18.18 11.30 -25.83
CA LYS A 401 18.33 12.71 -26.21
C LYS A 401 17.62 13.03 -27.51
#